data_AF-A0A6L7MYJ4-F1
#
_entry.id   AF-A0A6L7MYJ4-F1
#
_cell.length_a   1.000
_cell.length_b   1.000
_cell.length_c   1.000
_cell.angle_alpha   90.00
_cell.angle_beta   90.00
_cell.angle_gamma   90.00
#
_symmetry.space_group_name_H-M   'P 1'
#
loop_
_entity.id
_entity.type
_entity.pdbx_description
1 polymer ?
#
loop_
_entity_poly.entity_id
_entity_poly.type
_entity_poly.pdbx_seq_one_letter_code
_entity_poly.pdbx_strand_id
1 'polypeptide(L)'
;MDDHREHPLPLELDHWYGVTGLRYRQFLEALTALDLISARRHLGLFSRLLLGTLEASEWAFAEAGPDPRDDEDAELVRVDFMILRRSLQGLDDALDQLDWVARERGPLRGAMVDRLDTFVRVDNIFARHHDRVRASLLPCLEAQLNRERSRVMAARLSASMQRAQPN
;
A
#
# COMPACT_ATOMS: atom_id res chain seq x y z
N MET A 1 -0.44 7.45 -31.36
CA MET A 1 -1.08 6.27 -30.76
C MET A 1 -0.93 6.48 -29.26
N ASP A 2 -1.93 7.10 -28.65
CA ASP A 2 -1.92 7.34 -27.21
C ASP A 2 -2.39 6.07 -26.52
N ASP A 3 -1.46 5.47 -25.79
CA ASP A 3 -1.67 4.31 -24.93
C ASP A 3 -2.53 4.78 -23.74
N HIS A 4 -3.84 4.75 -23.92
CA HIS A 4 -4.81 4.94 -22.84
C HIS A 4 -4.68 3.75 -21.88
N ARG A 5 -3.74 3.84 -20.94
CA ARG A 5 -3.75 2.98 -19.75
C ARG A 5 -4.96 3.40 -18.93
N GLU A 6 -5.97 2.54 -18.92
CA GLU A 6 -7.05 2.60 -17.92
C GLU A 6 -6.37 2.65 -16.56
N HIS A 7 -6.52 3.76 -15.82
CA HIS A 7 -5.94 3.87 -14.48
C HIS A 7 -6.84 3.12 -13.47
N PRO A 8 -6.42 1.95 -12.96
CA PRO A 8 -7.23 1.10 -12.07
C PRO A 8 -6.87 1.33 -10.59
N LEU A 9 -6.23 2.46 -10.29
CA LEU A 9 -5.53 2.75 -9.03
C LEU A 9 -6.34 2.44 -7.75
N PRO A 10 -7.65 2.76 -7.64
CA PRO A 10 -8.44 2.45 -6.44
C PRO A 10 -8.61 0.94 -6.18
N LEU A 11 -8.91 0.16 -7.22
CA LEU A 11 -9.13 -1.29 -7.12
C LEU A 11 -7.81 -2.06 -6.98
N GLU A 12 -6.73 -1.53 -7.55
CA GLU A 12 -5.39 -2.07 -7.38
C GLU A 12 -4.87 -1.88 -5.95
N LEU A 13 -5.08 -0.71 -5.34
CA LEU A 13 -4.65 -0.47 -3.96
C LEU A 13 -5.32 -1.44 -2.98
N ASP A 14 -6.65 -1.55 -3.00
CA ASP A 14 -7.39 -2.49 -2.14
C ASP A 14 -6.93 -3.95 -2.33
N HIS A 15 -6.63 -4.34 -3.57
CA HIS A 15 -6.04 -5.65 -3.86
C HIS A 15 -4.69 -5.84 -3.17
N TRP A 16 -3.78 -4.86 -3.29
CA TRP A 16 -2.44 -4.93 -2.69
C TRP A 16 -2.45 -4.90 -1.16
N TYR A 17 -3.39 -4.17 -0.54
CA TYR A 17 -3.65 -4.27 0.90
C TYR A 17 -4.06 -5.69 1.31
N GLY A 18 -4.99 -6.31 0.56
CA GLY A 18 -5.42 -7.70 0.79
C GLY A 18 -4.28 -8.72 0.63
N VAL A 19 -3.43 -8.56 -0.39
CA VAL A 19 -2.26 -9.43 -0.61
C VAL A 19 -1.22 -9.28 0.51
N THR A 20 -1.00 -8.05 1.00
CA THR A 20 -0.11 -7.77 2.13
C THR A 20 -0.62 -8.44 3.41
N GLY A 21 -1.90 -8.30 3.72
CA GLY A 21 -2.54 -8.95 4.87
C GLY A 21 -2.49 -10.48 4.80
N LEU A 22 -2.61 -11.07 3.61
CA LEU A 22 -2.44 -12.51 3.41
C LEU A 22 -1.03 -12.98 3.80
N ARG A 23 0.02 -12.24 3.44
CA ARG A 23 1.40 -12.61 3.79
C ARG A 23 1.66 -12.50 5.29
N TYR A 24 1.10 -11.50 5.95
CA TYR A 24 1.19 -11.38 7.40
C TYR A 24 0.52 -12.57 8.11
N ARG A 25 -0.67 -12.97 7.65
CA ARG A 25 -1.37 -14.15 8.18
C ARG A 25 -0.54 -15.43 8.01
N GLN A 26 0.02 -15.65 6.82
CA GLN A 26 0.88 -16.81 6.55
C GLN A 26 2.14 -16.82 7.43
N PHE A 27 2.67 -15.65 7.78
CA PHE A 27 3.75 -15.54 8.76
C PHE A 27 3.29 -16.02 10.15
N LEU A 28 2.14 -15.56 10.65
CA LEU A 28 1.60 -15.97 11.95
C LEU A 28 1.27 -17.46 12.00
N GLU A 29 0.72 -18.01 10.91
CA GLU A 29 0.44 -19.44 10.76
C GLU A 29 1.73 -20.27 10.84
N ALA A 30 2.75 -19.87 10.07
CA ALA A 30 4.04 -20.55 10.07
C ALA A 30 4.77 -20.44 11.43
N LEU A 31 4.67 -19.28 12.09
CA LEU A 31 5.23 -19.09 13.44
C LEU A 31 4.56 -20.02 14.46
N THR A 32 3.23 -20.13 14.40
CA THR A 32 2.43 -21.01 15.28
C THR A 32 2.72 -22.49 15.02
N ALA A 33 2.93 -22.87 13.76
CA ALA A 33 3.35 -24.21 13.36
C ALA A 33 4.82 -24.52 13.68
N LEU A 34 5.57 -23.57 14.24
CA LEU A 34 7.02 -23.64 14.50
C LEU A 34 7.86 -23.88 13.23
N ASP A 35 7.31 -23.55 12.05
CA ASP A 35 8.05 -23.51 10.79
C ASP A 35 8.71 -22.13 10.63
N LEU A 36 9.83 -21.97 11.32
CA LEU A 36 10.56 -20.70 11.39
C LEU A 36 11.15 -20.25 10.04
N ILE A 37 11.42 -21.20 9.14
CA ILE A 37 11.94 -20.90 7.79
C ILE A 37 10.83 -20.26 6.96
N SER A 38 9.65 -20.87 6.94
CA SER A 38 8.49 -20.31 6.24
C SER A 38 8.05 -19.00 6.87
N ALA A 39 8.03 -18.91 8.21
CA ALA A 39 7.67 -17.68 8.91
C ALA A 39 8.59 -16.51 8.51
N ARG A 40 9.91 -16.72 8.51
CA ARG A 40 10.90 -15.74 8.04
C ARG A 40 10.65 -15.35 6.58
N ARG A 41 10.40 -16.32 5.70
CA ARG A 41 10.10 -16.07 4.29
C ARG A 41 8.85 -15.21 4.11
N HIS A 42 7.77 -15.54 4.80
CA HIS A 42 6.52 -14.79 4.73
C HIS A 42 6.66 -13.37 5.28
N LEU A 43 7.43 -13.19 6.35
CA LEU A 43 7.73 -11.88 6.90
C LEU A 43 8.56 -11.02 5.92
N GLY A 44 9.55 -11.62 5.25
CA GLY A 44 10.32 -10.92 4.21
C GLY A 44 9.49 -10.55 2.97
N LEU A 45 8.53 -11.38 2.59
CA LEU A 45 7.57 -11.05 1.53
C LEU A 45 6.60 -9.95 1.95
N PHE A 46 6.12 -10.01 3.19
CA PHE A 46 5.28 -8.98 3.80
C PHE A 46 5.99 -7.62 3.80
N SER A 47 7.24 -7.52 4.26
CA SER A 47 7.99 -6.25 4.28
C SER A 47 8.05 -5.59 2.88
N ARG A 48 8.43 -6.37 1.86
CA ARG A 48 8.53 -5.86 0.48
C ARG A 48 7.19 -5.42 -0.11
N LEU A 49 6.13 -6.18 0.14
CA LEU A 49 4.79 -5.83 -0.33
C LEU A 49 4.26 -4.59 0.38
N LEU A 50 4.52 -4.47 1.69
CA LEU A 50 4.12 -3.32 2.47
C LEU A 50 4.82 -2.06 1.97
N LEU A 51 6.14 -2.11 1.71
CA LEU A 51 6.89 -1.00 1.12
C LEU A 51 6.32 -0.61 -0.25
N GLY A 52 6.12 -1.57 -1.16
CA GLY A 52 5.56 -1.27 -2.49
C GLY A 52 4.13 -0.71 -2.43
N THR A 53 3.30 -1.18 -1.50
CA THR A 53 1.94 -0.66 -1.30
C THR A 53 1.98 0.76 -0.73
N LEU A 54 2.93 1.04 0.17
CA LEU A 54 3.15 2.36 0.74
C LEU A 54 3.57 3.37 -0.33
N GLU A 55 4.56 3.01 -1.15
CA GLU A 55 5.06 3.86 -2.24
C GLU A 55 3.96 4.15 -3.29
N ALA A 56 3.17 3.13 -3.65
CA ALA A 56 2.04 3.29 -4.57
C ALA A 56 0.95 4.21 -3.97
N SER A 57 0.64 4.05 -2.68
CA SER A 57 -0.34 4.88 -1.98
C SER A 57 0.14 6.33 -1.88
N GLU A 58 1.42 6.56 -1.59
CA GLU A 58 2.03 7.89 -1.47
C GLU A 58 2.06 8.61 -2.82
N TRP A 59 2.42 7.89 -3.89
CA TRP A 59 2.35 8.43 -5.25
C TRP A 59 0.92 8.80 -5.64
N ALA A 60 -0.05 7.90 -5.40
CA ALA A 60 -1.46 8.17 -5.70
C ALA A 60 -1.99 9.38 -4.89
N PHE A 61 -1.54 9.53 -3.64
CA PHE A 61 -1.88 10.66 -2.79
C PHE A 61 -1.29 11.98 -3.31
N ALA A 62 -0.06 11.96 -3.83
CA ALA A 62 0.56 13.13 -4.44
C ALA A 62 -0.13 13.56 -5.75
N GLU A 63 -0.50 12.59 -6.60
CA GLU A 63 -1.18 12.84 -7.89
C GLU A 63 -2.63 13.32 -7.73
N ALA A 64 -3.33 12.85 -6.69
CA ALA A 64 -4.70 13.28 -6.38
C ALA A 64 -4.82 14.80 -6.09
N GLY A 65 -3.70 15.47 -5.81
CA GLY A 65 -3.67 16.88 -5.44
C GLY A 65 -4.39 17.15 -4.11
N PRO A 66 -4.35 18.39 -3.59
CA PRO A 66 -5.03 18.74 -2.35
C PRO A 66 -6.56 18.66 -2.53
N ASP A 67 -7.24 17.89 -1.68
CA ASP A 67 -8.70 17.99 -1.55
C ASP A 67 -9.03 19.25 -0.71
N PRO A 68 -9.81 20.20 -1.24
CA PRO A 68 -10.22 21.38 -0.49
C PRO A 68 -11.17 21.11 0.69
N ARG A 69 -11.51 19.84 1.02
CA ARG A 69 -12.54 19.53 2.02
C ARG A 69 -12.08 19.05 3.39
N ASP A 70 -10.87 18.54 3.60
CA ASP A 70 -10.40 18.19 4.95
C ASP A 70 -8.87 18.14 5.02
N ASP A 71 -8.27 19.21 5.54
CA ASP A 71 -6.82 19.33 5.75
C ASP A 71 -6.30 18.35 6.82
N GLU A 72 -7.14 17.96 7.79
CA GLU A 72 -6.72 17.16 8.95
C GLU A 72 -6.48 15.68 8.61
N ASP A 73 -7.41 15.02 7.93
CA ASP A 73 -7.25 13.61 7.55
C ASP A 73 -6.15 13.41 6.51
N ALA A 74 -6.01 14.36 5.58
CA ALA A 74 -4.92 14.37 4.61
C ALA A 74 -3.54 14.47 5.30
N GLU A 75 -3.44 15.32 6.32
CA GLU A 75 -2.23 15.45 7.13
C GLU A 75 -1.95 14.20 7.97
N LEU A 76 -3.00 13.56 8.53
CA LEU A 76 -2.87 12.28 9.22
C LEU A 76 -2.35 11.17 8.30
N VAL A 77 -2.79 11.11 7.05
CA VAL A 77 -2.27 10.16 6.05
C VAL A 77 -0.78 10.42 5.76
N ARG A 78 -0.35 11.69 5.65
CA ARG A 78 1.07 12.06 5.51
C ARG A 78 1.91 11.65 6.72
N VAL A 79 1.40 11.88 7.92
CA VAL A 79 2.05 11.45 9.17
C VAL A 79 2.18 9.92 9.21
N ASP A 80 1.14 9.20 8.80
CA ASP A 80 1.18 7.74 8.73
C ASP A 80 2.24 7.24 7.74
N PHE A 81 2.40 7.88 6.56
CA PHE A 81 3.49 7.55 5.63
C PHE A 81 4.87 7.67 6.30
N MET A 82 5.11 8.75 7.05
CA MET A 82 6.38 8.94 7.77
C MET A 82 6.60 7.88 8.85
N ILE A 83 5.57 7.58 9.63
CA ILE A 83 5.63 6.57 10.70
C ILE A 83 5.87 5.18 10.11
N LEU A 84 5.20 4.84 9.00
CA LEU A 84 5.33 3.55 8.33
C LEU A 84 6.71 3.38 7.72
N ARG A 85 7.27 4.39 7.05
CA ARG A 85 8.66 4.32 6.53
C ARG A 85 9.67 4.05 7.64
N ARG A 86 9.56 4.74 8.77
CA ARG A 86 10.45 4.51 9.91
C ARG A 86 10.25 3.11 10.52
N SER A 87 9.01 2.65 10.57
CA SER A 87 8.67 1.32 11.13
C SER A 87 9.14 0.19 10.21
N LEU A 88 9.07 0.39 8.88
CA LEU A 88 9.62 -0.49 7.87
C LEU A 88 11.13 -0.61 7.98
N GLN A 89 11.85 0.50 8.19
CA GLN A 89 13.29 0.42 8.45
C GLN A 89 13.60 -0.48 9.66
N GLY A 90 12.84 -0.33 10.75
CA GLY A 90 12.98 -1.20 11.92
C GLY A 90 12.62 -2.66 11.65
N LEU A 91 11.67 -2.92 10.73
CA LEU A 91 11.32 -4.26 10.28
C LEU A 91 12.45 -4.90 9.46
N ASP A 92 13.06 -4.14 8.56
CA ASP A 92 14.17 -4.60 7.73
C ASP A 92 15.42 -4.87 8.60
N ASP A 93 15.74 -3.97 9.54
CA ASP A 93 16.82 -4.20 10.51
C ASP A 93 16.56 -5.47 11.35
N ALA A 94 15.30 -5.72 11.73
CA ALA A 94 14.91 -6.93 12.44
C ALA A 94 15.06 -8.19 11.59
N LEU A 95 14.71 -8.13 10.31
CA LEU A 95 14.90 -9.22 9.35
C LEU A 95 16.39 -9.54 9.14
N ASP A 96 17.23 -8.53 8.99
CA ASP A 96 18.69 -8.70 8.85
C ASP A 96 19.31 -9.36 10.09
N GLN A 97 18.83 -8.99 11.28
CA GLN A 97 19.24 -9.64 12.53
C GLN A 97 18.80 -11.10 12.60
N LEU A 98 17.59 -11.44 12.14
CA LEU A 98 17.14 -12.83 12.06
C LEU A 98 17.98 -13.64 11.06
N ASP A 99 18.37 -13.04 9.94
CA ASP A 99 19.25 -13.66 8.94
C ASP A 99 20.66 -13.87 9.47
N TRP A 100 21.17 -12.95 10.28
CA TRP A 100 22.41 -13.14 11.01
C TRP A 100 22.31 -14.28 12.03
N VAL A 101 21.28 -14.30 12.88
CA VAL A 101 21.06 -15.38 13.87
C VAL A 101 20.93 -16.75 13.20
N ALA A 102 20.21 -16.84 12.08
CA ALA A 102 20.05 -18.09 11.33
C ALA A 102 21.38 -18.60 10.76
N ARG A 103 22.25 -17.71 10.26
CA ARG A 103 23.58 -18.06 9.73
C ARG A 103 24.52 -18.55 10.83
N GLU A 104 24.51 -17.90 11.98
CA GLU A 104 25.32 -18.26 13.14
C GLU A 104 24.78 -19.49 13.91
N ARG A 105 23.73 -20.15 13.39
CA ARG A 105 23.03 -21.28 14.04
C ARG A 105 22.55 -20.95 15.45
N GLY A 106 22.20 -19.69 15.69
CA GLY A 106 21.65 -19.21 16.95
C GLY A 106 20.17 -19.60 17.15
N PRO A 107 19.60 -19.29 18.33
CA PRO A 107 18.22 -19.64 18.67
C PRO A 107 17.21 -18.75 17.93
N LEU A 108 16.93 -19.07 16.66
CA LEU A 108 16.03 -18.30 15.79
C LEU A 108 14.64 -18.09 16.40
N ARG A 109 14.12 -19.10 17.11
CA ARG A 109 12.82 -19.00 17.78
C ARG A 109 12.78 -17.85 18.79
N GLY A 110 13.78 -17.75 19.66
CA GLY A 110 13.85 -16.69 20.67
C GLY A 110 13.96 -15.33 20.00
N ALA A 111 14.85 -15.21 19.01
CA ALA A 111 15.03 -13.97 18.27
C ALA A 111 13.76 -13.48 17.55
N MET A 112 12.94 -14.40 17.02
CA MET A 112 11.65 -14.06 16.40
C MET A 112 10.61 -13.63 17.44
N VAL A 113 10.51 -14.32 18.57
CA VAL A 113 9.58 -13.96 19.66
C VAL A 113 9.91 -12.58 20.23
N ASP A 114 11.19 -12.30 20.46
CA ASP A 114 11.66 -11.01 21.00
C ASP A 114 11.33 -9.82 20.08
N ARG A 115 11.07 -10.08 18.79
CA ARG A 115 10.78 -9.07 17.77
C ARG A 115 9.31 -9.08 17.34
N LEU A 116 8.48 -9.94 17.91
CA LEU A 116 7.07 -10.08 17.51
C LEU A 116 6.30 -8.77 17.67
N ASP A 117 6.58 -8.00 18.72
CA ASP A 117 5.98 -6.68 18.95
C ASP A 117 6.27 -5.70 17.81
N THR A 118 7.48 -5.73 17.23
CA THR A 118 7.83 -4.91 16.06
C THR A 118 6.93 -5.26 14.88
N PHE A 119 6.72 -6.56 14.62
CA PHE A 119 5.95 -7.04 13.48
C PHE A 119 4.45 -6.72 13.64
N VAL A 120 3.90 -6.96 14.83
CA VAL A 120 2.51 -6.61 15.18
C VAL A 120 2.27 -5.11 15.12
N ARG A 121 3.24 -4.30 15.57
CA ARG A 121 3.11 -2.85 15.53
C ARG A 121 3.07 -2.32 14.10
N VAL A 122 3.92 -2.82 13.21
CA VAL A 122 3.92 -2.42 11.80
C VAL A 122 2.58 -2.76 11.14
N ASP A 123 2.07 -3.98 11.35
CA ASP A 123 0.77 -4.41 10.81
C ASP A 123 -0.38 -3.53 11.30
N ASN A 124 -0.42 -3.23 12.60
CA ASN A 124 -1.45 -2.36 13.18
C ASN A 124 -1.42 -0.92 12.62
N ILE A 125 -0.22 -0.35 12.43
CA ILE A 125 -0.09 0.99 11.84
C ILE A 125 -0.55 0.93 10.38
N PHE A 126 -0.18 -0.12 9.65
CA PHE A 126 -0.55 -0.29 8.25
C PHE A 126 -2.06 -0.47 8.05
N ALA A 127 -2.73 -1.23 8.92
CA ALA A 127 -4.18 -1.38 8.91
C ALA A 127 -4.90 -0.04 9.14
N ARG A 128 -4.43 0.77 10.10
CA ARG A 128 -5.00 2.11 10.33
C ARG A 128 -4.76 3.06 9.17
N HIS A 129 -3.57 2.98 8.56
CA HIS A 129 -3.24 3.75 7.37
C HIS A 129 -4.17 3.37 6.20
N HIS A 130 -4.42 2.07 6.00
CA HIS A 130 -5.38 1.59 4.99
C HIS A 130 -6.76 2.20 5.19
N ASP A 131 -7.30 2.17 6.40
CA ASP A 131 -8.62 2.71 6.72
C ASP A 131 -8.70 4.22 6.40
N ARG A 132 -7.67 4.98 6.75
CA ARG A 132 -7.59 6.43 6.47
C ARG A 132 -7.42 6.74 4.99
N VAL A 133 -6.58 5.99 4.28
CA VAL A 133 -6.43 6.11 2.81
C VAL A 133 -7.77 5.83 2.13
N ARG A 134 -8.52 4.82 2.56
CA ARG A 134 -9.86 4.55 2.03
C ARG A 134 -10.85 5.68 2.32
N ALA A 135 -10.80 6.25 3.52
CA ALA A 135 -11.71 7.33 3.91
C ALA A 135 -11.44 8.63 3.15
N SER A 136 -10.17 8.98 2.93
CA SER A 136 -9.78 10.31 2.45
C SER A 136 -9.32 10.32 0.99
N LEU A 137 -8.45 9.38 0.58
CA LEU A 137 -7.87 9.37 -0.76
C LEU A 137 -8.81 8.77 -1.80
N LEU A 138 -9.52 7.70 -1.45
CA LEU A 138 -10.36 6.98 -2.41
C LEU A 138 -11.47 7.87 -3.02
N PRO A 139 -12.23 8.66 -2.23
CA PRO A 139 -13.25 9.54 -2.78
C PRO A 139 -12.66 10.63 -3.70
N CYS A 140 -11.45 11.12 -3.38
CA CYS A 140 -10.74 12.10 -4.18
C CYS A 140 -10.36 11.55 -5.55
N LEU A 141 -9.75 10.36 -5.57
CA LEU A 141 -9.38 9.66 -6.81
C LEU A 141 -10.61 9.33 -7.66
N GLU A 142 -11.69 8.86 -7.05
CA GLU A 142 -12.95 8.59 -7.76
C GLU A 142 -13.55 9.86 -8.37
N ALA A 143 -13.55 10.97 -7.63
CA ALA A 143 -14.03 12.25 -8.13
C ALA A 143 -13.18 12.77 -9.30
N GLN A 144 -11.85 12.65 -9.22
CA GLN A 144 -10.96 13.00 -10.32
C GLN A 144 -11.17 12.13 -11.56
N LEU A 145 -11.25 10.80 -11.38
CA LEU A 145 -11.51 9.85 -12.45
C LEU A 145 -12.83 10.18 -13.18
N ASN A 146 -13.88 10.51 -12.42
CA ASN A 146 -15.17 10.90 -12.97
C ASN A 146 -15.10 12.22 -13.77
N ARG A 147 -14.32 13.21 -13.30
CA ARG A 147 -14.08 14.45 -14.04
C ARG A 147 -13.34 14.20 -15.36
N GLU A 148 -12.30 13.38 -15.35
CA GLU A 148 -11.54 13.05 -16.56
C GLU A 148 -12.35 12.21 -17.55
N ARG A 149 -13.10 11.20 -17.07
CA ARG A 149 -14.06 10.46 -17.91
C ARG A 149 -15.07 11.40 -18.59
N SER A 150 -15.61 12.36 -17.84
CA SER A 150 -16.54 13.36 -18.36
C SER A 150 -15.88 14.26 -19.41
N ARG A 151 -14.64 14.72 -19.18
CA ARG A 151 -13.86 15.49 -20.17
C ARG A 151 -13.61 14.70 -21.45
N VAL A 152 -13.16 13.45 -21.34
CA VAL A 152 -12.89 12.58 -22.50
C VAL A 152 -14.18 12.32 -23.29
N MET A 153 -15.29 12.04 -22.61
CA MET A 153 -16.59 11.89 -23.28
C MET A 153 -17.03 13.18 -23.98
N ALA A 154 -16.92 14.34 -23.33
CA ALA A 154 -17.25 15.63 -23.92
C ALA A 154 -16.37 15.94 -25.14
N ALA A 155 -15.07 15.64 -25.09
CA ALA A 155 -14.15 15.80 -26.21
C ALA A 155 -14.51 14.87 -27.39
N ARG A 156 -14.85 13.61 -27.12
CA ARG A 156 -15.31 12.65 -28.15
C ARG A 156 -16.62 13.08 -28.80
N LEU A 157 -17.59 13.53 -28.01
CA LEU A 157 -18.87 14.05 -28.51
C LEU A 157 -18.65 15.28 -29.38
N SER A 158 -17.84 16.24 -28.91
CA SER A 158 -17.51 17.46 -29.67
C SER A 158 -16.82 17.13 -31.00
N ALA A 159 -15.85 16.21 -30.99
CA ALA A 159 -15.17 15.77 -32.21
C ALA A 159 -16.11 15.05 -33.19
N SER A 160 -17.09 14.29 -32.68
CA SER A 160 -18.09 13.62 -33.52
C SER A 160 -19.08 14.61 -34.15
N MET A 161 -19.51 15.63 -33.42
CA MET A 161 -20.40 16.68 -33.91
C MET A 161 -19.74 17.56 -34.97
N GLN A 162 -18.44 17.89 -34.80
CA GLN A 162 -17.67 18.64 -35.80
C GLN A 162 -17.50 17.87 -37.13
N ARG A 163 -17.43 16.53 -37.09
CA ARG A 163 -17.39 15.69 -38.31
C ARG A 163 -18.75 15.52 -38.97
N ALA A 164 -19.84 15.76 -38.23
CA ALA A 164 -21.21 15.59 -38.70
C ALA A 164 -21.86 16.89 -39.22
N GLN A 165 -21.18 18.04 -39.12
CA GLN A 165 -21.64 19.27 -39.77
C GLN A 165 -21.38 19.19 -41.28
N PRO A 166 -22.41 19.18 -42.14
CA PRO A 166 -22.23 19.28 -43.57
C PRO A 166 -21.82 20.70 -43.94
N ASN A 167 -20.87 20.83 -44.89
CA ASN A 167 -20.59 22.08 -45.59
C ASN A 167 -21.82 22.57 -46.37
#